data_AF-A0A0P9FZJ2-F1
#
_entry.id   AF-A0A0P9FZJ2-F1
#
_cell.length_a   1.000
_cell.length_b   1.000
_cell.length_c   1.000
_cell.angle_alpha   90.00
_cell.angle_beta   90.00
_cell.angle_gamma   90.00
#
_symmetry.space_group_name_H-M   'P 1'
#
loop_
_entity.id
_entity.type
_entity.pdbx_description
1 polymer ?
#
loop_
_entity_poly.entity_id
_entity_poly.type
_entity_poly.pdbx_seq_one_letter_code
_entity_poly.pdbx_strand_id
1 'polypeptide(L)'
;MKKRLIGGIVAAAILVPTAGFAAPPLIEMITRKPMTAEQVKVDEVGKATLEKLYSAFPETRSFEIIAASNAQGDVLQPADSTGLSQMKVNQTSIILQEKGGSGKKIAVHTNGISGEIEHVDQENWEPKEKPLITLTDQEIKAKVDRLIDKMYGNVKAYEFAMEQMENPNQKTLMLNYTIKGSESPFFQVFVHDNAINLTRVGGEPAPSHIKVEGLFTRDGKPDYAYDSILNDDKLFSLLKISPTELKEELAKGKSVADIAASKNISKQQVYEVIANTQIEKQLEAEQNGVVPKSNRSKEQMMKDGELKFLPIIEHKNETPQKK
;
A
#
# COMPACT_ATOMS: atom_id res chain seq x y z
N MET A 1 -16.80 -53.20 4.58
CA MET A 1 -17.24 -51.79 4.77
C MET A 1 -16.07 -50.89 4.42
N LYS A 2 -16.27 -49.98 3.44
CA LYS A 2 -15.28 -48.98 3.02
C LYS A 2 -15.17 -47.90 4.10
N LYS A 3 -13.96 -47.62 4.62
CA LYS A 3 -13.62 -46.30 5.17
C LYS A 3 -12.23 -45.90 4.68
N ARG A 4 -12.20 -44.68 4.16
CA ARG A 4 -11.19 -44.08 3.29
C ARG A 4 -9.99 -43.58 4.10
N LEU A 5 -8.81 -43.65 3.49
CA LEU A 5 -7.68 -42.77 3.77
C LEU A 5 -8.12 -41.31 3.65
N ILE A 6 -7.78 -40.50 4.65
CA ILE A 6 -7.54 -39.06 4.56
C ILE A 6 -6.34 -38.88 5.50
N GLY A 7 -5.12 -38.79 4.99
CA GLY A 7 -4.61 -37.57 4.35
C GLY A 7 -3.74 -36.88 5.39
N GLY A 8 -2.46 -37.29 5.44
CA GLY A 8 -1.47 -36.72 6.34
C GLY A 8 -1.37 -35.21 6.11
N ILE A 9 -1.67 -34.45 7.16
CA ILE A 9 -1.37 -33.02 7.20
C ILE A 9 0.15 -32.93 7.22
N VAL A 10 0.72 -32.49 6.11
CA VAL A 10 2.10 -32.01 6.06
C VAL A 10 2.20 -30.89 7.09
N ALA A 11 2.92 -31.15 8.18
CA ALA A 11 3.37 -30.12 9.09
C ALA A 11 4.33 -29.22 8.31
N ALA A 12 3.78 -28.23 7.61
CA ALA A 12 4.57 -27.07 7.21
C ALA A 12 4.88 -26.34 8.52
N ALA A 13 6.07 -26.60 9.05
CA ALA A 13 6.69 -25.76 10.05
C ALA A 13 6.86 -24.37 9.43
N ILE A 14 5.83 -23.54 9.57
CA ILE A 14 5.95 -22.10 9.39
C ILE A 14 6.86 -21.66 10.53
N LEU A 15 8.15 -21.56 10.21
CA LEU A 15 9.15 -20.96 11.06
C LEU A 15 8.72 -19.51 11.24
N VAL A 16 7.94 -19.23 12.28
CA VAL A 16 7.60 -17.88 12.70
C VAL A 16 8.94 -17.23 13.08
N PRO A 17 9.43 -16.22 12.34
CA PRO A 17 10.56 -15.45 12.82
C PRO A 17 10.09 -14.78 14.11
N THR A 18 10.70 -15.13 15.23
CA THR A 18 10.45 -14.56 16.56
C THR A 18 10.93 -13.11 16.69
N ALA A 19 10.65 -12.28 15.69
CA ALA A 19 10.99 -10.86 15.66
C ALA A 19 10.01 -10.14 14.72
N GLY A 20 8.83 -9.81 15.24
CA GLY A 20 7.78 -9.20 14.44
C GLY A 20 6.82 -8.36 15.26
N PHE A 21 7.33 -7.60 16.24
CA PHE A 21 6.60 -6.39 16.62
C PHE A 21 6.74 -5.44 15.45
N ALA A 22 5.62 -4.90 14.94
CA ALA A 22 5.55 -4.04 13.78
C ALA A 22 6.18 -2.64 14.00
N ALA A 23 7.32 -2.57 14.69
CA ALA A 23 8.21 -1.43 14.62
C ALA A 23 8.95 -1.45 13.27
N PRO A 24 9.20 -0.29 12.65
CA PRO A 24 10.20 -0.19 11.59
C PRO A 24 11.48 -0.91 12.04
N PRO A 25 12.18 -1.68 11.18
CA PRO A 25 13.47 -2.27 11.52
C PRO A 25 14.36 -1.20 12.16
N LEU A 26 15.13 -1.52 13.19
CA LEU A 26 16.00 -0.54 13.89
C LEU A 26 16.88 0.29 12.93
N ILE A 27 17.26 -0.30 11.79
CA ILE A 27 17.99 0.38 10.71
C ILE A 27 17.15 1.49 10.07
N GLU A 28 15.86 1.26 9.81
CA GLU A 28 14.91 2.23 9.29
C GLU A 28 14.69 3.40 10.26
N MET A 29 14.70 3.14 11.58
CA MET A 29 14.59 4.19 12.60
C MET A 29 15.78 5.16 12.59
N ILE A 30 17.00 4.68 12.34
CA ILE A 30 18.22 5.50 12.33
C ILE A 30 18.29 6.40 11.09
N THR A 31 17.67 6.01 9.98
CA THR A 31 17.70 6.75 8.71
C THR A 31 16.57 7.78 8.54
N ARG A 32 15.65 7.88 9.51
CA ARG A 32 14.52 8.81 9.47
C ARG A 32 14.95 10.25 9.73
N LYS A 33 14.48 11.19 8.91
CA LYS A 33 14.61 12.62 9.21
C LYS A 33 13.36 13.09 9.96
N PRO A 34 13.52 13.74 11.11
CA PRO A 34 12.39 14.26 11.86
C PRO A 34 11.68 15.37 11.09
N MET A 35 10.36 15.45 11.26
CA MET A 35 9.50 16.50 10.72
C MET A 35 8.82 17.25 11.86
N THR A 36 8.69 18.57 11.73
CA THR A 36 7.86 19.37 12.64
C THR A 36 6.38 19.24 12.30
N ALA A 37 5.50 19.59 13.24
CA ALA A 37 4.06 19.57 13.02
C ALA A 37 3.62 20.47 11.84
N GLU A 38 4.31 21.59 11.65
CA GLU A 38 4.09 22.55 10.55
C GLU A 38 4.52 21.95 9.22
N GLN A 39 5.65 21.24 9.19
CA GLN A 39 6.13 20.54 7.99
C GLN A 39 5.15 19.44 7.57
N VAL A 40 4.62 18.65 8.52
CA VAL A 40 3.62 17.61 8.22
C VAL A 40 2.36 18.20 7.58
N LYS A 41 1.93 19.40 8.00
CA LYS A 41 0.70 20.04 7.49
C LYS A 41 0.84 20.60 6.08
N VAL A 42 2.06 20.87 5.63
CA VAL A 42 2.33 21.41 4.28
C VAL A 42 2.89 20.36 3.32
N ASP A 43 3.47 19.27 3.84
CA ASP A 43 3.86 18.10 3.06
C ASP A 43 2.64 17.40 2.47
N GLU A 44 2.71 16.98 1.20
CA GLU A 44 1.57 16.40 0.48
C GLU A 44 1.09 15.10 1.14
N VAL A 45 2.02 14.17 1.40
CA VAL A 45 1.73 12.87 2.02
C VAL A 45 1.31 13.06 3.48
N GLY A 46 2.01 13.92 4.21
CA GLY A 46 1.71 14.23 5.61
C GLY A 46 0.31 14.84 5.78
N LYS A 47 -0.04 15.81 4.94
CA LYS A 47 -1.36 16.46 4.94
C LYS A 47 -2.47 15.48 4.59
N ALA A 48 -2.30 14.70 3.53
CA ALA A 48 -3.29 13.69 3.12
C ALA A 48 -3.51 12.63 4.22
N THR A 49 -2.41 12.20 4.87
CA THR A 49 -2.46 11.26 6.00
C THR A 49 -3.27 11.84 7.16
N LEU A 50 -3.01 13.10 7.54
CA LEU A 50 -3.76 13.79 8.59
C LEU A 50 -5.24 13.97 8.22
N GLU A 51 -5.56 14.37 7.00
CA GLU A 51 -6.95 14.54 6.55
C GLU A 51 -7.73 13.21 6.61
N LYS A 52 -7.12 12.12 6.15
CA LYS A 52 -7.70 10.78 6.25
C LYS A 52 -7.89 10.36 7.70
N LEU A 53 -6.89 10.57 8.55
CA LEU A 53 -6.98 10.27 9.98
C LEU A 53 -8.07 11.09 10.68
N TYR A 54 -8.18 12.39 10.40
CA TYR A 54 -9.20 13.27 10.98
C TYR A 54 -10.61 12.97 10.48
N SER A 55 -10.73 12.43 9.26
CA SER A 55 -11.99 11.91 8.75
C SER A 55 -12.40 10.62 9.48
N ALA A 56 -11.44 9.69 9.60
CA ALA A 56 -11.63 8.41 10.29
C ALA A 56 -11.95 8.59 11.78
N PHE A 57 -11.18 9.42 12.48
CA PHE A 57 -11.25 9.65 13.92
C PHE A 57 -11.26 11.16 14.22
N PRO A 58 -12.42 11.83 14.13
CA PRO A 58 -12.56 13.27 14.32
C PRO A 58 -11.95 13.82 15.61
N GLU A 59 -11.95 13.04 16.69
CA GLU A 59 -11.35 13.37 17.99
C GLU A 59 -9.85 13.68 17.91
N THR A 60 -9.16 13.07 16.94
CA THR A 60 -7.70 13.24 16.75
C THR A 60 -7.34 14.65 16.25
N ARG A 61 -8.29 15.46 15.80
CA ARG A 61 -8.05 16.90 15.51
C ARG A 61 -7.59 17.70 16.73
N SER A 62 -7.95 17.24 17.93
CA SER A 62 -7.54 17.87 19.18
C SER A 62 -6.19 17.35 19.70
N PHE A 63 -5.65 16.29 19.09
CA PHE A 63 -4.40 15.66 19.50
C PHE A 63 -3.19 16.49 19.02
N GLU A 64 -2.06 16.33 19.70
CA GLU A 64 -0.79 16.92 19.30
C GLU A 64 0.04 15.93 18.50
N ILE A 65 0.69 16.41 17.44
CA ILE A 65 1.74 15.66 16.76
C ILE A 65 2.96 15.68 17.69
N ILE A 66 3.24 14.55 18.34
CA ILE A 66 4.36 14.42 19.28
C ILE A 66 5.64 13.94 18.59
N ALA A 67 5.49 13.28 17.44
CA ALA A 67 6.60 12.86 16.61
C ALA A 67 6.11 12.73 15.16
N ALA A 68 6.96 13.15 14.24
CA ALA A 68 6.78 12.86 12.83
C ALA A 68 8.15 12.69 12.17
N SER A 69 8.21 11.88 11.12
CA SER A 69 9.45 11.66 10.38
C SER A 69 9.17 11.17 8.98
N ASN A 70 10.14 11.35 8.09
CA ASN A 70 10.19 10.66 6.82
C ASN A 70 11.44 9.79 6.71
N ALA A 71 11.32 8.66 6.03
CA ALA A 71 12.43 7.80 5.65
C ALA A 71 12.50 7.78 4.12
N GLN A 72 13.69 8.00 3.56
CA GLN A 72 13.91 7.88 2.12
C GLN A 72 15.30 7.26 1.86
N GLY A 73 15.35 6.13 1.17
CA GLY A 73 16.61 5.50 0.77
C GLY A 73 16.53 4.00 0.55
N ASP A 74 17.64 3.42 0.10
CA ASP A 74 17.79 1.97 -0.02
C ASP A 74 18.20 1.39 1.34
N VAL A 75 17.37 0.53 1.92
CA VAL A 75 17.61 -0.17 3.18
C VAL A 75 17.84 -1.64 2.89
N LEU A 76 18.88 -2.23 3.49
CA LEU A 76 19.10 -3.67 3.42
C LEU A 76 18.20 -4.38 4.43
N GLN A 77 17.26 -5.18 3.94
CA GLN A 77 16.44 -6.05 4.77
C GLN A 77 16.91 -7.51 4.62
N PRO A 78 16.86 -8.34 5.67
CA PRO A 78 17.05 -9.78 5.53
C PRO A 78 16.01 -10.35 4.57
N ALA A 79 16.47 -10.92 3.46
CA ALA A 79 15.65 -11.69 2.54
C ALA A 79 15.88 -13.16 2.88
N ASP A 80 14.85 -13.79 3.47
CA ASP A 80 14.85 -15.19 3.92
C ASP A 80 16.17 -15.64 4.62
N SER A 81 16.41 -16.94 4.73
CA SER A 81 17.61 -17.48 5.38
C SER A 81 18.89 -17.33 4.54
N THR A 82 18.86 -16.70 3.36
CA THR A 82 19.97 -16.76 2.41
C THR A 82 20.44 -15.44 1.77
N GLY A 83 19.85 -14.27 2.08
CA GLY A 83 20.33 -13.02 1.49
C GLY A 83 19.93 -11.71 2.19
N LEU A 84 20.48 -10.60 1.69
CA LEU A 84 20.05 -9.23 1.98
C LEU A 84 19.38 -8.66 0.73
N SER A 85 18.14 -8.20 0.83
CA SER A 85 17.45 -7.45 -0.25
C SER A 85 17.57 -5.95 -0.01
N GLN A 86 17.74 -5.18 -1.08
CA GLN A 86 17.61 -3.71 -1.03
C GLN A 86 16.13 -3.34 -1.16
N MET A 87 15.55 -2.82 -0.08
CA MET A 87 14.21 -2.24 -0.04
C MET A 87 14.33 -0.72 -0.16
N LYS A 88 13.71 -0.14 -1.19
CA LYS A 88 13.52 1.32 -1.24
C LYS A 88 12.46 1.72 -0.22
N VAL A 89 12.89 2.31 0.87
CA VAL A 89 11.99 2.89 1.86
C VAL A 89 11.68 4.31 1.42
N ASN A 90 10.40 4.60 1.23
CA ASN A 90 9.87 5.95 1.20
C ASN A 90 8.61 5.93 2.07
N GLN A 91 8.72 6.40 3.31
CA GLN A 91 7.65 6.32 4.28
C GLN A 91 7.57 7.60 5.11
N THR A 92 6.36 8.09 5.34
CA THR A 92 6.05 9.17 6.28
C THR A 92 5.36 8.57 7.49
N SER A 93 5.82 8.91 8.69
CA SER A 93 5.19 8.48 9.94
C SER A 93 4.81 9.66 10.80
N ILE A 94 3.60 9.60 11.35
CA ILE A 94 3.02 10.65 12.17
C ILE A 94 2.42 10.00 13.41
N ILE A 95 2.80 10.50 14.58
CA ILE A 95 2.31 10.04 15.88
C ILE A 95 1.57 11.20 16.54
N LEU A 96 0.29 10.98 16.84
CA LEU A 96 -0.57 11.92 17.54
C LEU A 96 -0.88 11.42 18.94
N GLN A 97 -0.93 12.34 19.91
CA GLN A 97 -1.30 12.05 21.29
C GLN A 97 -2.37 13.01 21.82
N GLU A 98 -3.33 12.47 22.57
CA GLU A 98 -4.38 13.24 23.25
C GLU A 98 -3.79 14.23 24.27
N LYS A 99 -4.23 15.49 24.22
CA LYS A 99 -3.87 16.51 25.22
C LYS A 99 -4.61 16.25 26.53
N GLY A 100 -3.87 16.12 27.63
CA GLY A 100 -4.44 16.20 28.99
C GLY A 100 -5.53 15.16 29.33
N GLY A 101 -5.40 13.92 28.83
CA GLY A 101 -6.42 12.88 28.98
C GLY A 101 -5.89 11.50 29.36
N SER A 102 -6.51 10.46 28.79
CA SER A 102 -6.24 9.04 29.05
C SER A 102 -4.89 8.54 28.51
N GLY A 103 -4.23 9.36 27.69
CA GLY A 103 -2.97 9.03 27.05
C GLY A 103 -3.14 8.28 25.73
N LYS A 104 -4.28 8.48 25.04
CA LYS A 104 -4.52 7.92 23.71
C LYS A 104 -3.43 8.34 22.75
N LYS A 105 -2.92 7.37 22.01
CA LYS A 105 -2.01 7.62 20.89
C LYS A 105 -2.51 6.94 19.64
N ILE A 106 -2.18 7.53 18.51
CA ILE A 106 -2.30 6.90 17.21
C ILE A 106 -1.06 7.18 16.39
N ALA A 107 -0.41 6.13 15.90
CA ALA A 107 0.66 6.21 14.94
C ALA A 107 0.13 5.78 13.57
N VAL A 108 0.50 6.52 12.53
CA VAL A 108 0.14 6.19 11.15
C VAL A 108 1.41 6.22 10.31
N HIS A 109 1.66 5.15 9.58
CA HIS A 109 2.77 5.01 8.65
C HIS A 109 2.22 4.92 7.24
N THR A 110 2.65 5.85 6.40
CA THR A 110 2.15 6.02 5.04
C THR A 110 3.29 5.86 4.06
N ASN A 111 3.09 5.07 3.01
CA ASN A 111 4.01 4.99 1.90
C ASN A 111 4.13 6.37 1.24
N GLY A 112 5.34 6.92 1.18
CA GLY A 112 5.61 8.23 0.61
C GLY A 112 5.56 8.28 -0.92
N ILE A 113 5.38 7.14 -1.60
CA ILE A 113 5.18 7.06 -3.06
C ILE A 113 3.69 6.91 -3.38
N SER A 114 3.03 5.91 -2.80
CA SER A 114 1.63 5.62 -3.11
C SER A 114 0.63 6.43 -2.28
N GLY A 115 1.07 7.02 -1.17
CA GLY A 115 0.17 7.67 -0.20
C GLY A 115 -0.72 6.68 0.56
N GLU A 116 -0.52 5.37 0.37
CA GLU A 116 -1.28 4.34 1.07
C GLU A 116 -0.78 4.19 2.51
N ILE A 117 -1.72 3.99 3.44
CA ILE A 117 -1.38 3.69 4.82
C ILE A 117 -0.95 2.22 4.89
N GLU A 118 0.24 1.97 5.43
CA GLU A 118 0.82 0.63 5.56
C GLU A 118 0.63 0.08 6.97
N HIS A 119 0.67 0.97 7.96
CA HIS A 119 0.60 0.61 9.37
C HIS A 119 -0.21 1.64 10.17
N VAL A 120 -1.00 1.15 11.12
CA VAL A 120 -1.73 1.97 12.09
C VAL A 120 -1.64 1.33 13.46
N ASP A 121 -1.15 2.11 14.43
CA ASP A 121 -1.13 1.72 15.84
C ASP A 121 -2.07 2.58 16.64
N GLN A 122 -2.91 1.93 17.45
CA GLN A 122 -3.75 2.58 18.45
C GLN A 122 -3.34 2.13 19.83
N GLU A 123 -3.05 3.07 20.74
CA GLU A 123 -2.72 2.78 22.14
C GLU A 123 -3.66 3.53 23.08
N ASN A 124 -4.08 2.87 24.16
CA ASN A 124 -4.87 3.45 25.26
C ASN A 124 -6.25 3.97 24.85
N TRP A 125 -6.87 3.35 23.85
CA TRP A 125 -8.22 3.72 23.40
C TRP A 125 -9.31 3.19 24.34
N GLU A 126 -9.02 2.17 25.15
CA GLU A 126 -9.85 1.73 26.27
C GLU A 126 -9.33 2.27 27.62
N PRO A 127 -10.20 2.41 28.64
CA PRO A 127 -9.79 2.80 29.99
C PRO A 127 -8.75 1.84 30.58
N LYS A 128 -7.83 2.36 31.41
CA LYS A 128 -6.78 1.54 32.04
C LYS A 128 -7.34 0.45 32.95
N GLU A 129 -8.50 0.68 33.54
CA GLU A 129 -9.22 -0.25 34.42
C GLU A 129 -9.87 -1.40 33.65
N LYS A 130 -10.07 -1.22 32.33
CA LYS A 130 -10.64 -2.23 31.43
C LYS A 130 -9.87 -2.22 30.10
N PRO A 131 -8.60 -2.67 30.11
CA PRO A 131 -7.76 -2.60 28.93
C PRO A 131 -8.25 -3.57 27.86
N LEU A 132 -7.89 -3.30 26.61
CA LEU A 132 -8.38 -4.00 25.42
C LEU A 132 -8.33 -5.53 25.52
N ILE A 133 -7.25 -6.12 26.06
CA ILE A 133 -7.10 -7.58 26.18
C ILE A 133 -8.07 -8.25 27.16
N THR A 134 -8.72 -7.48 28.04
CA THR A 134 -9.74 -8.00 28.99
C THR A 134 -11.11 -8.14 28.35
N LEU A 135 -11.29 -7.59 27.16
CA LEU A 135 -12.54 -7.69 26.41
C LEU A 135 -12.72 -9.09 25.84
N THR A 136 -13.96 -9.40 25.49
CA THR A 136 -14.28 -10.62 24.75
C THR A 136 -13.71 -10.58 23.34
N ASP A 137 -13.46 -11.76 22.76
CA ASP A 137 -12.92 -11.86 21.40
C ASP A 137 -13.83 -11.15 20.37
N GLN A 138 -15.15 -11.16 20.58
CA GLN A 138 -16.11 -10.45 19.74
C GLN A 138 -15.99 -8.91 19.87
N GLU A 139 -15.77 -8.39 21.08
CA GLU A 139 -15.54 -6.96 21.30
C GLU A 139 -14.20 -6.50 20.71
N ILE A 140 -13.15 -7.31 20.87
CA ILE A 140 -11.82 -7.04 20.27
C ILE A 140 -11.96 -7.01 18.75
N LYS A 141 -12.58 -8.04 18.16
CA LYS A 141 -12.85 -8.09 16.73
C LYS A 141 -13.64 -6.87 16.26
N ALA A 142 -14.70 -6.47 16.95
CA ALA A 142 -15.51 -5.32 16.56
C ALA A 142 -14.70 -4.00 16.56
N LYS A 143 -13.73 -3.85 17.47
CA LYS A 143 -12.83 -2.69 17.49
C LYS A 143 -11.82 -2.73 16.34
N VAL A 144 -11.24 -3.88 16.05
CA VAL A 144 -10.34 -4.06 14.91
C VAL A 144 -11.08 -3.85 13.59
N ASP A 145 -12.28 -4.41 13.45
CA ASP A 145 -13.14 -4.21 12.28
C ASP A 145 -13.42 -2.73 12.05
N ARG A 146 -13.78 -2.00 13.11
CA ARG A 146 -14.02 -0.55 13.04
C ARG A 146 -12.77 0.21 12.62
N LEU A 147 -11.59 -0.20 13.08
CA LEU A 147 -10.32 0.40 12.67
C LEU A 147 -10.07 0.17 11.17
N ILE A 148 -10.24 -1.05 10.69
CA ILE A 148 -10.12 -1.41 9.27
C ILE A 148 -11.13 -0.61 8.44
N ASP A 149 -12.41 -0.62 8.79
CA ASP A 149 -13.47 0.10 8.07
C ASP A 149 -13.18 1.60 7.96
N LYS A 150 -12.71 2.22 9.05
CA LYS A 150 -12.45 3.67 9.06
C LYS A 150 -11.19 4.06 8.30
N MET A 151 -10.14 3.23 8.36
CA MET A 151 -8.84 3.57 7.77
C MET A 151 -8.66 3.03 6.35
N TYR A 152 -9.32 1.92 6.01
CA TYR A 152 -9.12 1.19 4.75
C TYR A 152 -10.42 0.90 4.01
N GLY A 153 -11.58 1.02 4.68
CA GLY A 153 -12.88 0.74 4.10
C GLY A 153 -13.32 -0.72 4.32
N ASN A 154 -14.28 -1.14 3.48
CA ASN A 154 -15.14 -2.32 3.64
C ASN A 154 -14.49 -3.60 4.23
N VAL A 155 -14.54 -3.75 5.55
CA VAL A 155 -14.07 -4.92 6.28
C VAL A 155 -14.86 -6.19 5.93
N LYS A 156 -16.08 -6.07 5.37
CA LYS A 156 -16.91 -7.23 4.99
C LYS A 156 -16.36 -7.98 3.78
N ALA A 157 -15.41 -7.40 3.07
CA ALA A 157 -14.67 -8.07 1.99
C ALA A 157 -13.73 -9.17 2.53
N TYR A 158 -13.46 -9.17 3.83
CA TYR A 158 -12.49 -10.07 4.45
C TYR A 158 -13.17 -11.17 5.26
N GLU A 159 -12.55 -12.34 5.26
CA GLU A 159 -12.67 -13.36 6.28
C GLU A 159 -11.58 -13.12 7.32
N PHE A 160 -11.80 -13.54 8.57
CA PHE A 160 -10.81 -13.34 9.63
C PHE A 160 -10.55 -14.64 10.39
N ALA A 161 -9.32 -14.82 10.82
CA ALA A 161 -8.91 -15.83 11.79
C ALA A 161 -8.27 -15.12 12.99
N MET A 162 -8.55 -15.59 14.19
CA MET A 162 -7.97 -15.07 15.43
C MET A 162 -7.27 -16.19 16.17
N GLU A 163 -6.03 -15.96 16.55
CA GLU A 163 -5.19 -16.92 17.27
C GLU A 163 -4.56 -16.23 18.47
N GLN A 164 -4.54 -16.92 19.62
CA GLN A 164 -3.75 -16.47 20.76
C GLN A 164 -2.32 -16.97 20.60
N MET A 165 -1.36 -16.07 20.68
CA MET A 165 0.05 -16.43 20.64
C MET A 165 0.52 -17.01 21.97
N GLU A 166 1.42 -17.99 21.91
CA GLU A 166 2.10 -18.52 23.09
C GLU A 166 3.08 -17.46 23.63
N ASN A 167 2.63 -16.72 24.63
CA ASN A 167 3.46 -15.78 25.36
C ASN A 167 3.27 -16.00 26.87
N PRO A 168 4.31 -16.45 27.60
CA PRO A 168 4.18 -16.84 29.01
C PRO A 168 3.80 -15.68 29.94
N ASN A 169 3.99 -14.43 29.51
CA ASN A 169 3.87 -13.26 30.37
C ASN A 169 2.69 -12.33 30.02
N GLN A 170 2.00 -12.52 28.89
CA GLN A 170 0.90 -11.65 28.47
C GLN A 170 0.00 -12.30 27.41
N LYS A 171 -1.29 -11.94 27.40
CA LYS A 171 -2.21 -12.30 26.32
C LYS A 171 -1.90 -11.45 25.09
N THR A 172 -1.45 -12.08 24.02
CA THR A 172 -1.31 -11.46 22.69
C THR A 172 -2.20 -12.21 21.72
N LEU A 173 -3.07 -11.49 21.02
CA LEU A 173 -3.93 -12.03 19.96
C LEU A 173 -3.39 -11.56 18.61
N MET A 174 -3.33 -12.49 17.66
CA MET A 174 -3.07 -12.22 16.26
C MET A 174 -4.37 -12.42 15.50
N LEU A 175 -4.81 -11.41 14.76
CA LEU A 175 -5.95 -11.48 13.84
C LEU A 175 -5.43 -11.35 12.42
N ASN A 176 -5.74 -12.32 11.58
CA ASN A 176 -5.43 -12.31 10.17
C ASN A 176 -6.72 -12.04 9.40
N TYR A 177 -6.77 -10.97 8.61
CA TYR A 177 -7.88 -10.63 7.72
C TYR A 177 -7.51 -10.95 6.28
N THR A 178 -8.17 -11.94 5.69
CA THR A 178 -7.91 -12.47 4.36
C THR A 178 -9.03 -12.05 3.43
N ILE A 179 -8.73 -11.55 2.23
CA ILE A 179 -9.77 -11.29 1.23
C ILE A 179 -10.50 -12.59 0.94
N LYS A 180 -11.84 -12.57 0.88
CA LYS A 180 -12.63 -13.75 0.52
C LYS A 180 -12.16 -14.37 -0.79
N GLY A 181 -11.70 -15.63 -0.73
CA GLY A 181 -11.13 -16.34 -1.87
C GLY A 181 -9.62 -16.20 -2.05
N SER A 182 -8.91 -15.49 -1.16
CA SER A 182 -7.44 -15.44 -1.09
C SER A 182 -6.90 -16.49 -0.14
N GLU A 183 -5.67 -16.96 -0.37
CA GLU A 183 -4.95 -17.89 0.50
C GLU A 183 -4.07 -17.17 1.54
N SER A 184 -3.72 -15.91 1.31
CA SER A 184 -2.86 -15.12 2.20
C SER A 184 -3.62 -13.96 2.85
N PRO A 185 -3.30 -13.65 4.13
CA PRO A 185 -3.88 -12.49 4.81
C PRO A 185 -3.51 -11.19 4.11
N PHE A 186 -4.45 -10.25 4.11
CA PHE A 186 -4.28 -8.89 3.63
C PHE A 186 -3.92 -7.94 4.78
N PHE A 187 -4.56 -8.09 5.93
CA PHE A 187 -4.14 -7.42 7.16
C PHE A 187 -3.73 -8.46 8.21
N GLN A 188 -2.69 -8.11 8.96
CA GLN A 188 -2.32 -8.79 10.19
C GLN A 188 -2.41 -7.78 11.31
N VAL A 189 -3.10 -8.16 12.38
CA VAL A 189 -3.37 -7.28 13.52
C VAL A 189 -2.90 -7.96 14.77
N PHE A 190 -2.04 -7.29 15.53
CA PHE A 190 -1.64 -7.74 16.86
C PHE A 190 -2.35 -6.90 17.90
N VAL A 191 -3.07 -7.58 18.78
CA VAL A 191 -3.71 -7.00 19.95
C VAL A 191 -2.99 -7.47 21.19
N HIS A 192 -2.40 -6.54 21.93
CA HIS A 192 -1.74 -6.81 23.20
C HIS A 192 -1.98 -5.65 24.17
N ASP A 193 -2.09 -5.98 25.46
CA ASP A 193 -2.39 -5.01 26.52
C ASP A 193 -3.58 -4.07 26.17
N ASN A 194 -3.29 -2.79 25.87
CA ASN A 194 -4.26 -1.79 25.46
C ASN A 194 -3.96 -1.20 24.07
N ALA A 195 -3.35 -2.02 23.21
CA ALA A 195 -2.89 -1.62 21.89
C ALA A 195 -3.44 -2.51 20.77
N ILE A 196 -3.69 -1.89 19.62
CA ILE A 196 -3.97 -2.53 18.33
C ILE A 196 -2.87 -2.08 17.38
N ASN A 197 -2.09 -3.02 16.86
CA ASN A 197 -1.09 -2.77 15.82
C ASN A 197 -1.59 -3.44 14.55
N LEU A 198 -2.01 -2.65 13.56
CA LEU A 198 -2.59 -3.13 12.31
C LEU A 198 -1.60 -2.90 11.19
N THR A 199 -1.15 -3.99 10.58
CA THR A 199 -0.24 -3.98 9.43
C THR A 199 -0.96 -4.51 8.20
N ARG A 200 -0.82 -3.82 7.07
CA ARG A 200 -1.16 -4.39 5.77
C ARG A 200 -0.03 -5.32 5.34
N VAL A 201 -0.30 -6.63 5.32
CA VAL A 201 0.66 -7.70 4.99
C VAL A 201 0.40 -8.33 3.63
N GLY A 202 -0.81 -8.13 3.08
CA GLY A 202 -1.20 -8.59 1.76
C GLY A 202 -2.08 -7.57 1.07
N GLY A 203 -2.51 -7.95 -0.13
CA GLY A 203 -2.65 -6.99 -1.21
C GLY A 203 -1.34 -6.99 -1.97
N GLU A 204 -1.43 -6.88 -3.29
CA GLU A 204 -0.24 -6.82 -4.12
C GLU A 204 0.72 -5.75 -3.54
N PRO A 205 1.99 -6.07 -3.15
CA PRO A 205 3.05 -5.28 -3.76
C PRO A 205 2.76 -5.42 -5.25
N ALA A 206 2.61 -4.30 -5.96
CA ALA A 206 2.19 -4.25 -7.37
C ALA A 206 2.30 -5.62 -8.08
N PRO A 207 1.23 -6.11 -8.71
CA PRO A 207 0.86 -7.51 -8.87
C PRO A 207 1.93 -8.58 -8.67
N SER A 208 1.60 -9.69 -8.00
CA SER A 208 2.55 -10.81 -7.80
C SER A 208 2.96 -11.56 -9.10
N HIS A 209 2.60 -11.02 -10.27
CA HIS A 209 3.19 -11.34 -11.57
C HIS A 209 3.99 -10.18 -12.22
N ILE A 210 4.22 -9.08 -11.49
CA ILE A 210 4.70 -7.79 -11.99
C ILE A 210 5.65 -7.17 -10.95
N LYS A 211 6.94 -7.41 -11.12
CA LYS A 211 7.97 -6.58 -10.48
C LYS A 211 7.86 -5.15 -11.02
N VAL A 212 7.11 -4.25 -10.38
CA VAL A 212 7.19 -2.82 -10.68
C VAL A 212 8.44 -2.25 -10.02
N GLU A 213 9.55 -2.31 -10.75
CA GLU A 213 10.83 -1.75 -10.33
C GLU A 213 10.85 -0.22 -10.52
N GLY A 214 10.31 0.55 -9.55
CA GLY A 214 10.43 2.02 -9.48
C GLY A 214 9.46 2.81 -10.38
N LEU A 215 9.58 4.15 -10.40
CA LEU A 215 8.77 5.03 -11.27
C LEU A 215 9.25 4.97 -12.72
N PHE A 216 8.36 5.10 -13.69
CA PHE A 216 8.77 5.49 -15.05
C PHE A 216 9.31 6.92 -15.04
N THR A 217 10.40 7.13 -15.77
CA THR A 217 11.05 8.43 -15.88
C THR A 217 10.85 9.01 -17.27
N ARG A 218 10.58 10.31 -17.32
CA ARG A 218 10.61 11.10 -18.54
C ARG A 218 11.92 11.90 -18.57
N ASP A 219 12.71 11.71 -19.61
CA ASP A 219 14.00 12.41 -19.81
C ASP A 219 14.93 12.27 -18.59
N GLY A 220 14.98 11.05 -18.03
CA GLY A 220 15.81 10.71 -16.86
C GLY A 220 15.30 11.25 -15.52
N LYS A 221 14.12 11.88 -15.47
CA LYS A 221 13.50 12.39 -14.24
C LYS A 221 12.21 11.64 -13.90
N PRO A 222 11.89 11.39 -12.62
CA PRO A 222 10.61 10.80 -12.24
C PRO A 222 9.43 11.64 -12.76
N ASP A 223 8.45 11.00 -13.38
CA ASP A 223 7.24 11.65 -13.88
C ASP A 223 6.02 10.79 -13.52
N TYR A 224 5.24 11.24 -12.53
CA TYR A 224 4.08 10.52 -12.00
C TYR A 224 2.92 10.42 -12.99
N ALA A 225 2.77 11.40 -13.90
CA ALA A 225 1.78 11.32 -14.95
C ALA A 225 2.20 10.26 -15.98
N TYR A 226 3.49 10.21 -16.30
CA TYR A 226 4.07 9.20 -17.18
C TYR A 226 3.99 7.79 -16.56
N ASP A 227 4.28 7.67 -15.27
CA ASP A 227 4.18 6.42 -14.51
C ASP A 227 2.75 5.91 -14.41
N SER A 228 1.79 6.73 -13.97
CA SER A 228 0.39 6.31 -13.82
C SER A 228 -0.28 5.83 -15.11
N ILE A 229 0.32 6.17 -16.27
CA ILE A 229 -0.16 5.82 -17.60
C ILE A 229 0.58 4.60 -18.18
N LEU A 230 1.90 4.51 -17.99
CA LEU A 230 2.72 3.43 -18.56
C LEU A 230 2.89 2.23 -17.65
N ASN A 231 2.67 2.42 -16.35
CA ASN A 231 2.69 1.35 -15.37
C ASN A 231 1.32 0.66 -15.34
N ASP A 232 1.03 -0.09 -16.40
CA ASP A 232 -0.27 -0.73 -16.66
C ASP A 232 -0.06 -2.18 -17.10
N ASP A 233 -0.62 -3.11 -16.34
CA ASP A 233 -0.55 -4.55 -16.55
C ASP A 233 -1.11 -4.99 -17.91
N LYS A 234 -2.17 -4.32 -18.36
CA LYS A 234 -2.78 -4.57 -19.67
C LYS A 234 -1.84 -4.10 -20.77
N LEU A 235 -1.10 -3.01 -20.56
CA LEU A 235 -0.07 -2.54 -21.49
C LEU A 235 1.10 -3.53 -21.55
N PHE A 236 1.61 -4.00 -20.42
CA PHE A 236 2.67 -5.02 -20.38
C PHE A 236 2.25 -6.32 -21.07
N SER A 237 1.02 -6.75 -20.81
CA SER A 237 0.43 -7.94 -21.44
C SER A 237 0.27 -7.78 -22.95
N LEU A 238 -0.20 -6.61 -23.41
CA LEU A 238 -0.31 -6.29 -24.84
C LEU A 238 1.07 -6.37 -25.50
N LEU A 239 2.05 -5.68 -24.91
CA LEU A 239 3.42 -5.59 -25.44
C LEU A 239 4.24 -6.85 -25.20
N LYS A 240 3.75 -7.84 -24.45
CA LYS A 240 4.49 -9.05 -24.07
C LYS A 240 5.90 -8.69 -23.58
N ILE A 241 5.96 -7.77 -22.63
CA ILE A 241 7.19 -7.21 -22.07
C ILE A 241 6.98 -7.00 -20.57
N SER A 242 8.03 -7.15 -19.78
CA SER A 242 7.99 -6.80 -18.36
C SER A 242 8.12 -5.28 -18.15
N PRO A 243 7.74 -4.75 -16.97
CA PRO A 243 7.94 -3.35 -16.62
C PRO A 243 9.41 -2.92 -16.74
N THR A 244 10.34 -3.77 -16.29
CA THR A 244 11.79 -3.52 -16.35
C THR A 244 12.27 -3.41 -17.79
N GLU A 245 11.90 -4.37 -18.64
CA GLU A 245 12.26 -4.34 -20.06
C GLU A 245 11.66 -3.11 -20.77
N LEU A 246 10.43 -2.71 -20.42
CA LEU A 246 9.85 -1.48 -20.97
C LEU A 246 10.70 -0.26 -20.58
N LYS A 247 11.13 -0.15 -19.32
CA LYS A 247 12.00 0.94 -18.85
C LYS A 247 13.35 0.95 -19.54
N GLU A 248 13.97 -0.20 -19.73
CA GLU A 248 15.24 -0.32 -20.44
C GLU A 248 15.11 0.15 -21.89
N GLU A 249 14.05 -0.25 -22.58
CA GLU A 249 13.81 0.16 -23.97
C GLU A 249 13.52 1.67 -24.07
N LEU A 250 12.77 2.23 -23.12
CA LEU A 250 12.56 3.68 -23.02
C LEU A 250 13.87 4.42 -22.71
N ALA A 251 14.74 3.88 -21.83
CA ALA A 251 16.04 4.46 -21.51
C ALA A 251 17.02 4.40 -22.71
N LYS A 252 16.84 3.45 -23.62
CA LYS A 252 17.54 3.40 -24.93
C LYS A 252 17.02 4.43 -25.92
N GLY A 253 16.05 5.27 -25.54
CA GLY A 253 15.49 6.34 -26.36
C GLY A 253 14.38 5.88 -27.32
N LYS A 254 13.80 4.69 -27.11
CA LYS A 254 12.60 4.26 -27.85
C LYS A 254 11.35 4.85 -27.22
N SER A 255 10.30 5.00 -28.01
CA SER A 255 8.94 5.27 -27.51
C SER A 255 8.17 3.97 -27.30
N VAL A 256 7.05 4.03 -26.58
CA VAL A 256 6.13 2.88 -26.45
C VAL A 256 5.59 2.48 -27.83
N ALA A 257 5.33 3.44 -28.72
CA ALA A 257 4.96 3.17 -30.10
C ALA A 257 6.04 2.42 -30.89
N ASP A 258 7.32 2.78 -30.73
CA ASP A 258 8.43 2.07 -31.39
C ASP A 258 8.53 0.62 -30.91
N ILE A 259 8.37 0.41 -29.60
CA ILE A 259 8.40 -0.92 -28.97
C ILE A 259 7.21 -1.76 -29.44
N ALA A 260 6.02 -1.19 -29.48
CA ALA A 260 4.82 -1.84 -30.00
C ALA A 260 4.97 -2.23 -31.48
N ALA A 261 5.47 -1.32 -32.31
CA ALA A 261 5.69 -1.57 -33.73
C ALA A 261 6.67 -2.73 -33.95
N SER A 262 7.73 -2.83 -33.14
CA SER A 262 8.68 -3.96 -33.19
C SER A 262 8.05 -5.33 -32.89
N LYS A 263 6.85 -5.33 -32.30
CA LYS A 263 6.07 -6.52 -31.92
C LYS A 263 4.81 -6.69 -32.76
N ASN A 264 4.69 -5.99 -33.88
CA ASN A 264 3.51 -5.96 -34.76
C ASN A 264 2.23 -5.50 -34.06
N ILE A 265 2.36 -4.63 -33.07
CA ILE A 265 1.24 -4.02 -32.35
C ILE A 265 1.10 -2.59 -32.87
N SER A 266 -0.10 -2.22 -33.29
CA SER A 266 -0.36 -0.87 -33.78
C SER A 266 -0.40 0.14 -32.64
N LYS A 267 -0.03 1.39 -32.95
CA LYS A 267 -0.16 2.51 -32.01
C LYS A 267 -1.59 2.66 -31.48
N GLN A 268 -2.59 2.39 -32.32
CA GLN A 268 -3.99 2.47 -31.94
C GLN A 268 -4.35 1.45 -30.86
N GLN A 269 -3.83 0.23 -30.95
CA GLN A 269 -4.06 -0.81 -29.93
C GLN A 269 -3.42 -0.43 -28.59
N VAL A 270 -2.23 0.18 -28.60
CA VAL A 270 -1.58 0.69 -27.38
C VAL A 270 -2.43 1.78 -26.73
N TYR A 271 -2.87 2.75 -27.53
CA TYR A 271 -3.74 3.82 -27.07
C TYR A 271 -5.05 3.29 -26.49
N GLU A 272 -5.71 2.34 -27.15
CA GLU A 272 -6.96 1.78 -26.69
C GLU A 272 -6.81 1.08 -25.34
N VAL A 273 -5.72 0.34 -25.13
CA VAL A 273 -5.47 -0.32 -23.84
C VAL A 273 -5.30 0.71 -22.72
N ILE A 274 -4.41 1.69 -22.91
CA ILE A 274 -4.15 2.74 -21.93
C ILE A 274 -5.42 3.54 -21.64
N ALA A 275 -6.14 3.97 -22.68
CA ALA A 275 -7.33 4.78 -22.52
C ALA A 275 -8.44 4.01 -21.79
N ASN A 276 -8.65 2.73 -22.12
CA ASN A 276 -9.64 1.92 -21.42
C ASN A 276 -9.30 1.76 -19.93
N THR A 277 -8.05 1.50 -19.57
CA THR A 277 -7.66 1.39 -18.16
C THR A 277 -7.93 2.68 -17.39
N GLN A 278 -7.57 3.83 -17.96
CA GLN A 278 -7.77 5.12 -17.29
C GLN A 278 -9.26 5.48 -17.16
N ILE A 279 -10.07 5.15 -18.17
CA ILE A 279 -11.52 5.37 -18.13
C ILE A 279 -12.17 4.45 -17.10
N GLU A 280 -11.77 3.18 -17.03
CA GLU A 280 -12.30 2.23 -16.04
C GLU A 280 -12.00 2.71 -14.61
N LYS A 281 -10.76 3.13 -14.32
CA LYS A 281 -10.39 3.74 -13.04
C LYS A 281 -11.26 4.96 -12.71
N GLN A 282 -11.51 5.82 -13.68
CA GLN A 282 -12.37 6.99 -13.51
C GLN A 282 -13.84 6.60 -13.23
N LEU A 283 -14.39 5.62 -13.96
CA LEU A 283 -15.77 5.15 -13.77
C LEU A 283 -15.95 4.45 -12.42
N GLU A 284 -14.97 3.67 -11.97
CA GLU A 284 -14.95 3.08 -10.64
C GLU A 284 -14.91 4.15 -9.55
N ALA A 285 -14.08 5.18 -9.71
CA ALA A 285 -14.03 6.31 -8.79
C ALA A 285 -15.37 7.08 -8.74
N GLU A 286 -16.05 7.25 -9.88
CA GLU A 286 -17.39 7.85 -9.97
C GLU A 286 -18.48 6.99 -9.33
N GLN A 287 -18.41 5.66 -9.49
CA GLN A 287 -19.35 4.71 -8.88
C GLN A 287 -19.17 4.63 -7.36
N ASN A 288 -17.93 4.65 -6.91
CA ASN A 288 -17.56 4.61 -5.49
C ASN A 288 -17.71 5.97 -4.78
N GLY A 289 -18.12 7.02 -5.51
CA GLY A 289 -18.35 8.36 -4.95
C GLY A 289 -17.07 9.10 -4.56
N VAL A 290 -15.90 8.66 -5.05
CA VAL A 290 -14.59 9.27 -4.83
C VAL A 290 -14.46 10.57 -5.64
N VAL A 291 -15.07 10.62 -6.83
CA VAL A 291 -15.13 11.82 -7.70
C VAL A 291 -16.56 12.05 -8.22
N PRO A 292 -16.96 13.30 -8.55
CA PRO A 292 -18.28 13.58 -9.10
C PRO A 292 -18.53 12.83 -10.41
N LYS A 293 -19.73 12.26 -10.57
CA LYS A 293 -20.13 11.58 -11.81
C LYS A 293 -20.02 12.51 -13.00
N SER A 294 -19.34 12.08 -14.05
CA SER A 294 -19.24 12.83 -15.29
C SER A 294 -20.41 12.48 -16.21
N ASN A 295 -20.92 13.47 -16.96
CA ASN A 295 -21.95 13.25 -17.97
C ASN A 295 -21.36 12.79 -19.32
N ARG A 296 -20.10 12.35 -19.34
CA ARG A 296 -19.37 11.99 -20.56
C ARG A 296 -19.57 10.51 -20.86
N SER A 297 -19.83 10.17 -22.12
CA SER A 297 -19.83 8.77 -22.55
C SER A 297 -18.40 8.23 -22.61
N LYS A 298 -18.25 6.89 -22.56
CA LYS A 298 -16.95 6.23 -22.73
C LYS A 298 -16.26 6.65 -24.02
N GLU A 299 -17.00 6.78 -25.12
CA GLU A 299 -16.48 7.25 -26.42
C GLU A 299 -15.99 8.70 -26.38
N GLN A 300 -16.67 9.58 -25.62
CA GLN A 300 -16.22 10.96 -25.43
C GLN A 300 -14.94 11.01 -24.60
N MET A 301 -14.85 10.21 -23.54
CA MET A 301 -13.65 10.11 -22.71
C MET A 301 -12.46 9.51 -23.47
N MET A 302 -12.70 8.55 -24.37
CA MET A 302 -11.68 8.04 -25.29
C MET A 302 -11.14 9.19 -26.16
N LYS A 303 -12.01 9.90 -26.88
CA LYS A 303 -11.58 11.03 -27.74
C LYS A 303 -10.80 12.10 -26.98
N ASP A 304 -11.25 12.47 -25.78
CA ASP A 304 -10.52 13.42 -24.91
C ASP A 304 -9.14 12.87 -24.49
N GLY A 305 -9.04 11.56 -24.33
CA GLY A 305 -7.83 10.83 -23.99
C GLY A 305 -6.78 10.84 -25.10
N GLU A 306 -7.15 10.93 -26.39
CA GLU A 306 -6.19 10.92 -27.50
C GLU A 306 -5.16 12.04 -27.36
N LEU A 307 -5.59 13.25 -27.04
CA LEU A 307 -4.71 14.41 -26.84
C LEU A 307 -3.78 14.26 -25.64
N LYS A 308 -4.13 13.41 -24.67
CA LYS A 308 -3.36 13.21 -23.43
C LYS A 308 -2.40 12.03 -23.54
N PHE A 309 -2.83 10.94 -24.15
CA PHE A 309 -2.10 9.67 -24.14
C PHE A 309 -1.17 9.54 -25.35
N LEU A 310 -1.52 10.07 -26.53
CA LEU A 310 -0.65 9.98 -27.70
C LEU A 310 0.73 10.63 -27.48
N PRO A 311 0.85 11.84 -26.88
CA PRO A 311 2.15 12.42 -26.59
C PRO A 311 3.01 11.54 -25.69
N ILE A 312 2.40 10.78 -24.77
CA ILE A 312 3.11 9.88 -23.85
C ILE A 312 3.59 8.63 -24.57
N ILE A 313 2.73 8.04 -25.40
CA ILE A 313 3.02 6.84 -26.20
C ILE A 313 4.13 7.10 -27.23
N GLU A 314 4.18 8.32 -27.78
CA GLU A 314 5.12 8.73 -28.82
C GLU A 314 6.41 9.35 -28.27
N HIS A 315 6.46 9.75 -26.99
CA HIS A 315 7.63 10.38 -26.39
C HIS A 315 8.83 9.42 -26.39
N LYS A 316 9.98 9.94 -26.82
CA LYS A 316 11.28 9.27 -26.79
C LYS A 316 12.13 9.97 -25.74
N ASN A 317 12.68 9.22 -24.79
CA ASN A 317 13.59 9.82 -23.81
C ASN A 317 14.88 10.27 -24.48
N GLU A 318 15.38 11.42 -24.05
CA GLU A 318 16.71 11.88 -24.45
C GLU A 318 17.77 10.85 -24.03
N THR A 319 18.53 10.32 -25.01
CA THR A 319 19.64 9.41 -24.72
C THR A 319 20.75 10.22 -24.06
N PRO A 320 21.34 9.78 -22.92
CA PRO A 320 22.46 10.49 -22.31
C PRO A 320 23.60 10.61 -23.33
N GLN A 321 23.87 11.83 -23.81
CA GLN A 321 25.07 12.07 -24.59
C GLN A 321 26.26 11.80 -23.66
N LYS A 322 27.04 10.76 -23.97
CA LYS A 322 28.34 10.53 -23.33
C LYS A 322 29.19 11.77 -23.53
N LYS A 323 29.36 12.58 -22.49
CA LYS A 323 30.47 13.53 -22.36
C LYS A 323 31.66 12.81 -21.76
#